data_AF-A0A7W4UVZ0-F1
#
_entry.id   AF-A0A7W4UVZ0-F1
#
_cell.length_a   1.000
_cell.length_b   1.000
_cell.length_c   1.000
_cell.angle_alpha   90.00
_cell.angle_beta   90.00
_cell.angle_gamma   90.00
#
_symmetry.space_group_name_H-M   'P 1'
#
loop_
_entity.id
_entity.type
_entity.pdbx_description
1 polymer ?
#
loop_
_entity_poly.entity_id
_entity_poly.type
_entity_poly.pdbx_seq_one_letter_code
_entity_poly.pdbx_strand_id
1 'polypeptide(L)'
;MSFAETPTQAHDDAELQQQLASVILPNGRGDQSVRDAAALFVDAGLKRGDSVFAPGRAVWTQANVDALVTLFVQQPHVAGGSFLEKLSQQLQDAPGDAKLLMAELVTWQLLPIWIGTIGEKKKRARIEAVLRLMEHPVTIPETILAAFPAGAFNPGTRMGSQLYEAMTIIVNMVKAWTQLSPERQEDLLEHPLRLRDFIRDEVAGESFPTQRNALLYLIRPDYFQSIVAADHKLAIRDAFIGDAGGTAEDIDADLNRISLALQTKGGKPFDFYDEEYLRVWRPEEAPQPEDKEDFAPTPVSDYPAATEELAQRVFIGTDWLDRTLAVLHRRKQIIFYGPPGTGKTFIARALADHITGGDGGIRLVQFHPSYSYEDFFEGLRPSTKDGALTYTLQAGPMKRIADEAAKNPELNYVLIIDEINRGNLAKIFGELYFLLEYRDERVSLLYEPETTFALPANVFIIGTMNTSDRSIALMDAAMRRRFAFIELHPGEAPVAQVLPSWLQANDLPAEVGELFALLNDRIEDRDFRIGPSYVMARDGDLSPARLDEIWTFEVLPLLAEHHYGDGVDVNARYGLEALRAELDRRSA
;
A
#
# COMPACT_ATOMS: atom_id res chain seq x y z
N MET A 1 6.58 -6.65 49.17
CA MET A 1 7.46 -7.79 48.87
C MET A 1 8.30 -7.37 47.68
N SER A 2 9.60 -7.18 47.89
CA SER A 2 10.56 -6.86 46.85
C SER A 2 10.72 -8.11 45.98
N PHE A 3 10.39 -8.04 44.70
CA PHE A 3 10.71 -9.11 43.76
C PHE A 3 12.24 -9.05 43.57
N ALA A 4 12.95 -10.03 44.13
CA ALA A 4 14.36 -10.20 43.84
C ALA A 4 14.48 -10.62 42.36
N GLU A 5 15.21 -9.82 41.57
CA GLU A 5 15.55 -10.14 40.19
C GLU A 5 16.20 -11.53 40.13
N THR A 6 15.71 -12.37 39.21
CA THR A 6 16.28 -13.71 39.00
C THR A 6 17.69 -13.61 38.41
N PRO A 7 18.64 -14.50 38.78
CA PRO A 7 20.04 -14.44 38.32
C PRO A 7 20.22 -14.39 36.79
N THR A 8 19.27 -14.93 36.02
CA THR A 8 19.26 -14.89 34.56
C THR A 8 18.97 -13.48 34.02
N GLN A 9 18.03 -12.74 34.62
CA GLN A 9 17.73 -11.35 34.19
C GLN A 9 18.91 -10.41 34.43
N ALA A 10 19.58 -10.53 35.58
CA ALA A 10 20.75 -9.71 35.89
C ALA A 10 21.93 -9.98 34.94
N HIS A 11 22.05 -11.21 34.44
CA HIS A 11 23.06 -11.58 33.44
C HIS A 11 22.71 -11.00 32.07
N ASP A 12 21.45 -11.13 31.64
CA ASP A 12 20.97 -10.62 30.35
C ASP A 12 21.04 -9.08 30.29
N ASP A 13 20.75 -8.40 31.40
CA ASP A 13 20.87 -6.94 31.51
C ASP A 13 22.34 -6.47 31.45
N ALA A 14 23.26 -7.22 32.08
CA ALA A 14 24.69 -6.90 32.02
C ALA A 14 25.26 -7.09 30.61
N GLU A 15 24.82 -8.13 29.89
CA GLU A 15 25.20 -8.38 28.50
C GLU A 15 24.65 -7.29 27.57
N LEU A 16 23.39 -6.90 27.73
CA LEU A 16 22.79 -5.80 26.98
C LEU A 16 23.53 -4.47 27.22
N GLN A 17 23.85 -4.14 28.46
CA GLN A 17 24.61 -2.91 28.78
C GLN A 17 26.00 -2.92 28.14
N GLN A 18 26.67 -4.08 28.10
CA GLN A 18 27.94 -4.22 27.41
C GLN A 18 27.81 -4.02 25.90
N GLN A 19 26.75 -4.58 25.29
CA GLN A 19 26.48 -4.41 23.86
C GLN A 19 26.16 -2.95 23.51
N LEU A 20 25.30 -2.30 24.31
CA LEU A 20 24.90 -0.89 24.10
C LEU A 20 26.12 0.05 24.06
N ALA A 21 27.18 -0.27 24.80
CA ALA A 21 28.39 0.52 24.90
C ALA A 21 29.48 0.19 23.85
N SER A 22 29.32 -0.90 23.08
CA SER A 22 30.38 -1.42 22.21
C SER A 22 30.03 -1.46 20.73
N VAL A 23 28.75 -1.63 20.39
CA VAL A 23 28.28 -1.72 18.99
C VAL A 23 26.96 -0.98 18.81
N ILE A 24 26.71 -0.53 17.59
CA ILE A 24 25.41 0.06 17.22
C ILE A 24 24.40 -1.07 17.06
N LEU A 25 23.40 -1.10 17.94
CA LEU A 25 22.34 -2.11 17.90
C LEU A 25 21.23 -1.71 16.91
N PRO A 26 20.40 -2.66 16.47
CA PRO A 26 19.30 -2.38 15.55
C PRO A 26 18.13 -1.66 16.22
N ASN A 27 17.50 -0.76 15.46
CA ASN A 27 16.36 0.05 15.86
C ASN A 27 15.03 -0.73 15.76
N GLY A 28 15.02 -1.96 16.31
CA GLY A 28 13.87 -2.86 16.32
C GLY A 28 13.93 -3.98 15.28
N ARG A 29 12.83 -4.74 15.16
CA ARG A 29 12.76 -5.96 14.33
C ARG A 29 12.96 -5.70 12.84
N GLY A 30 12.53 -4.53 12.35
CA GLY A 30 12.66 -4.17 10.94
C GLY A 30 14.12 -3.97 10.54
N ASP A 31 14.83 -3.09 11.24
CA ASP A 31 16.26 -2.86 11.04
C ASP A 31 17.07 -4.16 11.21
N GLN A 32 16.77 -4.97 12.23
CA GLN A 32 17.40 -6.29 12.40
C GLN A 32 17.23 -7.17 11.14
N SER A 33 16.02 -7.24 10.56
CA SER A 33 15.80 -8.07 9.36
C SER A 33 16.60 -7.58 8.15
N VAL A 34 16.76 -6.26 7.99
CA VAL A 34 17.60 -5.66 6.94
C VAL A 34 19.07 -6.03 7.17
N ARG A 35 19.56 -5.92 8.41
CA ARG A 35 20.93 -6.27 8.79
C ARG A 35 21.22 -7.76 8.61
N ASP A 36 20.29 -8.63 8.99
CA ASP A 36 20.42 -10.08 8.82
C ASP A 36 20.50 -10.46 7.33
N ALA A 37 19.63 -9.86 6.51
CA ALA A 37 19.67 -10.07 5.06
C ALA A 37 20.95 -9.49 4.43
N ALA A 38 21.44 -8.34 4.91
CA ALA A 38 22.68 -7.72 4.44
C ALA A 38 23.92 -8.58 4.80
N ALA A 39 23.92 -9.18 5.99
CA ALA A 39 24.97 -10.08 6.44
C ALA A 39 25.15 -11.29 5.49
N LEU A 40 24.07 -11.78 4.85
CA LEU A 40 24.18 -12.84 3.84
C LEU A 40 25.05 -12.42 2.65
N PHE A 41 24.94 -11.17 2.19
CA PHE A 41 25.75 -10.64 1.09
C PHE A 41 27.21 -10.44 1.52
N VAL A 42 27.46 -10.02 2.76
CA VAL A 42 28.82 -9.91 3.30
C VAL A 42 29.46 -11.30 3.43
N ASP A 43 28.75 -12.26 4.02
CA ASP A 43 29.30 -13.57 4.31
C ASP A 43 29.41 -14.48 3.08
N ALA A 44 28.38 -14.55 2.24
CA ALA A 44 28.43 -15.35 1.02
C ALA A 44 29.17 -14.61 -0.10
N GLY A 45 28.77 -13.38 -0.40
CA GLY A 45 29.31 -12.60 -1.51
C GLY A 45 30.74 -12.14 -1.26
N LEU A 46 30.95 -11.26 -0.28
CA LEU A 46 32.25 -10.61 -0.07
C LEU A 46 33.33 -11.55 0.49
N LYS A 47 32.99 -12.40 1.47
CA LYS A 47 33.97 -13.30 2.12
C LYS A 47 34.25 -14.59 1.34
N ARG A 48 33.24 -15.17 0.67
CA ARG A 48 33.37 -16.47 -0.01
C ARG A 48 33.34 -16.40 -1.53
N GLY A 49 32.87 -15.30 -2.13
CA GLY A 49 32.67 -15.22 -3.57
C GLY A 49 31.45 -16.01 -4.07
N ASP A 50 30.58 -16.45 -3.16
CA ASP A 50 29.42 -17.30 -3.44
C ASP A 50 28.14 -16.49 -3.66
N SER A 51 27.18 -17.09 -4.36
CA SER A 51 25.83 -16.58 -4.54
C SER A 51 25.00 -16.67 -3.26
N VAL A 52 24.28 -15.60 -2.96
CA VAL A 52 23.26 -15.57 -1.90
C VAL A 52 21.99 -16.30 -2.35
N PHE A 53 21.64 -16.21 -3.63
CA PHE A 53 20.42 -16.80 -4.19
C PHE A 53 20.58 -18.28 -4.56
N ALA A 54 21.81 -18.73 -4.82
CA ALA A 54 22.16 -20.11 -5.14
C ALA A 54 23.39 -20.56 -4.31
N PRO A 55 23.21 -20.88 -3.02
CA PRO A 55 24.31 -21.22 -2.12
C PRO A 55 25.25 -22.32 -2.67
N GLY A 56 26.56 -22.08 -2.57
CA GLY A 56 27.61 -22.98 -3.07
C GLY A 56 27.98 -22.79 -4.55
N ARG A 57 27.37 -21.82 -5.24
CA ARG A 57 27.73 -21.39 -6.59
C ARG A 57 28.58 -20.13 -6.53
N ALA A 58 29.82 -20.19 -7.02
CA ALA A 58 30.72 -19.03 -7.05
C ALA A 58 30.26 -17.99 -8.09
N VAL A 59 29.60 -16.92 -7.62
CA VAL A 59 28.98 -15.88 -8.47
C VAL A 59 29.65 -14.51 -8.30
N TRP A 60 30.09 -14.17 -7.08
CA TRP A 60 30.79 -12.92 -6.75
C TRP A 60 32.27 -13.00 -7.14
N THR A 61 32.53 -13.26 -8.42
CA THR A 61 33.88 -13.49 -8.95
C THR A 61 34.33 -12.34 -9.86
N GLN A 62 35.65 -12.19 -10.01
CA GLN A 62 36.26 -11.22 -10.92
C GLN A 62 35.72 -11.35 -12.35
N ALA A 63 35.54 -12.58 -12.84
CA ALA A 63 35.06 -12.83 -14.20
C ALA A 63 33.62 -12.32 -14.42
N ASN A 64 32.73 -12.56 -13.46
CA ASN A 64 31.33 -12.14 -13.56
C ASN A 64 31.19 -10.62 -13.42
N VAL A 65 31.94 -10.00 -12.50
CA VAL A 65 31.90 -8.54 -12.35
C VAL A 65 32.54 -7.83 -13.54
N ASP A 66 33.60 -8.38 -14.15
CA ASP A 66 34.18 -7.82 -15.38
C ASP A 66 33.18 -7.88 -16.54
N ALA A 67 32.39 -8.96 -16.65
CA ALA A 67 31.30 -9.03 -17.61
C ALA A 67 30.25 -7.92 -17.36
N LEU A 68 29.87 -7.67 -16.10
CA LEU A 68 28.96 -6.57 -15.76
C LEU A 68 29.57 -5.20 -16.06
N VAL A 69 30.87 -5.01 -15.84
CA VAL A 69 31.56 -3.75 -16.18
C VAL A 69 31.46 -3.49 -17.69
N THR A 70 31.70 -4.51 -18.53
CA THR A 70 31.63 -4.38 -19.98
C THR A 70 30.20 -4.18 -20.50
N LEU A 71 29.22 -4.89 -19.94
CA LEU A 71 27.84 -4.90 -20.44
C LEU A 71 26.98 -3.77 -19.87
N PHE A 72 27.24 -3.36 -18.63
CA PHE A 72 26.47 -2.35 -17.92
C PHE A 72 27.24 -1.04 -17.82
N VAL A 73 28.37 -1.01 -17.09
CA VAL A 73 29.10 0.24 -16.76
C VAL A 73 29.66 0.96 -18.00
N GLN A 74 30.19 0.20 -18.96
CA GLN A 74 30.77 0.75 -20.20
C GLN A 74 29.71 1.03 -21.28
N GLN A 75 28.44 0.71 -21.03
CA GLN A 75 27.34 0.92 -21.99
C GLN A 75 26.20 1.76 -21.38
N PRO A 76 26.44 3.04 -21.00
CA PRO A 76 25.43 3.88 -20.34
C PRO A 76 24.23 4.24 -21.23
N HIS A 77 24.36 4.09 -22.55
CA HIS A 77 23.35 4.47 -23.52
C HIS A 77 22.85 3.27 -24.30
N VAL A 78 21.72 2.72 -23.85
CA VAL A 78 21.00 1.64 -24.51
C VAL A 78 19.55 2.09 -24.75
N ALA A 79 18.93 1.60 -25.82
CA ALA A 79 17.53 1.87 -26.12
C ALA A 79 16.63 1.36 -24.97
N GLY A 80 15.48 2.02 -24.76
CA GLY A 80 14.55 1.67 -23.69
C GLY A 80 13.98 2.90 -22.99
N GLY A 81 12.71 2.83 -22.59
CA GLY A 81 11.98 3.90 -21.91
C GLY A 81 12.22 3.91 -20.40
N SER A 82 12.54 2.75 -19.81
CA SER A 82 12.79 2.62 -18.36
C SER A 82 14.17 2.03 -18.03
N PHE A 83 14.63 2.23 -16.78
CA PHE A 83 15.88 1.63 -16.29
C PHE A 83 15.88 0.09 -16.42
N LEU A 84 14.76 -0.55 -16.09
CA LEU A 84 14.65 -2.01 -16.15
C LEU A 84 14.71 -2.54 -17.58
N GLU A 85 14.06 -1.88 -18.54
CA GLU A 85 14.15 -2.26 -19.96
C GLU A 85 15.60 -2.17 -20.47
N LYS A 86 16.30 -1.09 -20.14
CA LYS A 86 17.71 -0.90 -20.48
C LYS A 86 18.58 -1.99 -19.86
N LEU A 87 18.38 -2.26 -18.57
CA LEU A 87 19.11 -3.31 -17.85
C LEU A 87 18.86 -4.70 -18.45
N SER A 88 17.61 -5.04 -18.78
CA SER A 88 17.28 -6.30 -19.42
C SER A 88 17.94 -6.44 -20.80
N GLN A 89 17.99 -5.37 -21.58
CA GLN A 89 18.67 -5.36 -22.87
C GLN A 89 20.19 -5.52 -22.72
N GLN A 90 20.82 -4.80 -21.80
CA GLN A 90 22.26 -4.89 -21.51
C GLN A 90 22.67 -6.31 -21.09
N LEU A 91 21.81 -7.01 -20.36
CA LEU A 91 22.10 -8.34 -19.82
C LEU A 91 21.61 -9.50 -20.68
N GLN A 92 20.91 -9.25 -21.80
CA GLN A 92 20.26 -10.29 -22.59
C GLN A 92 21.22 -11.44 -22.95
N ASP A 93 22.41 -11.08 -23.44
CA ASP A 93 23.47 -12.00 -23.87
C ASP A 93 24.55 -12.23 -22.80
N ALA A 94 24.34 -11.74 -21.57
CA ALA A 94 25.29 -11.93 -20.48
C ALA A 94 25.34 -13.41 -20.03
N PRO A 95 26.51 -13.90 -19.56
CA PRO A 95 26.60 -15.21 -18.91
C PRO A 95 25.61 -15.35 -17.75
N GLY A 96 25.09 -16.56 -17.55
CA GLY A 96 24.09 -16.82 -16.50
C GLY A 96 24.53 -16.38 -15.10
N ASP A 97 25.81 -16.57 -14.75
CA ASP A 97 26.34 -16.14 -13.45
C ASP A 97 26.46 -14.62 -13.33
N ALA A 98 26.73 -13.91 -14.43
CA ALA A 98 26.72 -12.45 -14.44
C ALA A 98 25.30 -11.88 -14.27
N LYS A 99 24.30 -12.50 -14.91
CA LYS A 99 22.88 -12.16 -14.69
C LYS A 99 22.48 -12.36 -13.23
N LEU A 100 22.88 -13.49 -12.64
CA LEU A 100 22.61 -13.79 -11.23
C LEU A 100 23.31 -12.81 -10.28
N LEU A 101 24.58 -12.49 -10.55
CA LEU A 101 25.31 -11.45 -9.80
C LEU A 101 24.55 -10.13 -9.85
N MET A 102 24.12 -9.68 -11.04
CA MET A 102 23.37 -8.42 -11.15
C MET A 102 22.03 -8.46 -10.39
N ALA A 103 21.31 -9.57 -10.41
CA ALA A 103 20.08 -9.71 -9.61
C ALA A 103 20.36 -9.56 -8.10
N GLU A 104 21.47 -10.12 -7.62
CA GLU A 104 21.93 -9.98 -6.24
C GLU A 104 22.37 -8.54 -5.91
N LEU A 105 23.07 -7.85 -6.81
CA LEU A 105 23.46 -6.45 -6.59
C LEU A 105 22.26 -5.50 -6.59
N VAL A 106 21.27 -5.72 -7.47
CA VAL A 106 19.99 -4.99 -7.45
C VAL A 106 19.26 -5.24 -6.13
N THR A 107 19.27 -6.48 -5.64
CA THR A 107 18.66 -6.82 -4.35
C THR A 107 19.35 -6.09 -3.20
N TRP A 108 20.68 -6.11 -3.18
CA TRP A 108 21.49 -5.46 -2.16
C TRP A 108 21.28 -3.93 -2.15
N GLN A 109 21.11 -3.32 -3.33
CA GLN A 109 20.76 -1.89 -3.47
C GLN A 109 19.38 -1.55 -2.88
N LEU A 110 18.40 -2.43 -3.09
CA LEU A 110 17.00 -2.21 -2.69
C LEU A 110 16.73 -2.55 -1.22
N LEU A 111 17.56 -3.41 -0.63
CA LEU A 111 17.36 -3.98 0.69
C LEU A 111 17.15 -2.91 1.79
N PRO A 112 18.00 -1.87 1.92
CA PRO A 112 17.87 -0.90 3.01
C PRO A 112 16.89 0.24 2.69
N ILE A 113 16.29 0.27 1.50
CA ILE A 113 15.39 1.36 1.09
C ILE A 113 14.05 1.21 1.79
N TRP A 114 13.56 2.30 2.40
CA TRP A 114 12.29 2.31 3.12
C TRP A 114 11.06 2.05 2.23
N ILE A 115 10.05 1.34 2.78
CA ILE A 115 8.88 0.87 2.03
C ILE A 115 8.00 2.02 1.52
N GLY A 116 7.94 3.13 2.25
CA GLY A 116 7.24 4.33 1.77
C GLY A 116 7.88 5.01 0.57
N THR A 117 9.14 4.66 0.22
CA THR A 117 9.79 5.11 -1.02
C THR A 117 9.61 4.11 -2.16
N ILE A 118 9.74 2.81 -1.88
CA ILE A 118 9.52 1.75 -2.87
C ILE A 118 8.84 0.54 -2.22
N GLY A 119 7.61 0.27 -2.67
CA GLY A 119 6.79 -0.83 -2.21
C GLY A 119 7.42 -2.20 -2.47
N GLU A 120 6.96 -3.20 -1.70
CA GLU A 120 7.47 -4.57 -1.77
C GLU A 120 7.31 -5.17 -3.17
N LYS A 121 6.14 -4.99 -3.80
CA LYS A 121 5.88 -5.47 -5.17
C LYS A 121 6.87 -4.89 -6.17
N LYS A 122 7.17 -3.59 -6.08
CA LYS A 122 8.13 -2.92 -6.97
C LYS A 122 9.58 -3.35 -6.70
N LYS A 123 9.98 -3.60 -5.44
CA LYS A 123 11.29 -4.20 -5.13
C LYS A 123 11.42 -5.58 -5.79
N ARG A 124 10.44 -6.45 -5.60
CA ARG A 124 10.40 -7.80 -6.21
C ARG A 124 10.43 -7.72 -7.74
N ALA A 125 9.60 -6.88 -8.34
CA ALA A 125 9.53 -6.72 -9.79
C ALA A 125 10.88 -6.31 -10.42
N ARG A 126 11.67 -5.46 -9.75
CA ARG A 126 13.02 -5.07 -10.22
C ARG A 126 13.99 -6.26 -10.24
N ILE A 127 13.94 -7.11 -9.22
CA ILE A 127 14.79 -8.29 -9.11
C ILE A 127 14.35 -9.35 -10.11
N GLU A 128 13.04 -9.61 -10.19
CA GLU A 128 12.44 -10.54 -11.14
C GLU A 128 12.71 -10.17 -12.60
N ALA A 129 12.80 -8.86 -12.93
CA ALA A 129 13.14 -8.42 -14.28
C ALA A 129 14.51 -8.95 -14.75
N VAL A 130 15.46 -9.12 -13.83
CA VAL A 130 16.77 -9.73 -14.12
C VAL A 130 16.67 -11.26 -14.08
N LEU A 131 16.00 -11.82 -13.07
CA LEU A 131 15.88 -13.28 -12.91
C LEU A 131 15.13 -13.94 -14.08
N ARG A 132 14.19 -13.26 -14.74
CA ARG A 132 13.48 -13.76 -15.94
C ARG A 132 14.40 -13.94 -17.16
N LEU A 133 15.61 -13.36 -17.16
CA LEU A 133 16.61 -13.54 -18.21
C LEU A 133 17.46 -14.80 -18.02
N MET A 134 17.31 -15.48 -16.88
CA MET A 134 18.01 -16.73 -16.58
C MET A 134 17.39 -17.91 -17.33
N GLU A 135 18.22 -18.80 -17.85
CA GLU A 135 17.75 -20.05 -18.45
C GLU A 135 17.19 -21.02 -17.40
N HIS A 136 17.79 -21.03 -16.21
CA HIS A 136 17.34 -21.83 -15.07
C HIS A 136 16.73 -20.92 -14.02
N PRO A 137 15.48 -21.17 -13.58
CA PRO A 137 14.83 -20.35 -12.57
C PRO A 137 15.62 -20.32 -11.26
N VAL A 138 15.79 -19.12 -10.72
CA VAL A 138 16.36 -18.86 -9.39
C VAL A 138 15.34 -18.04 -8.60
N THR A 139 15.16 -18.37 -7.32
CA THR A 139 14.21 -17.71 -6.43
C THR A 139 14.91 -16.81 -5.44
N ILE A 140 14.24 -15.73 -5.02
CA ILE A 140 14.73 -14.85 -3.97
C ILE A 140 14.61 -15.59 -2.62
N PRO A 141 15.69 -15.66 -1.80
CA PRO A 141 15.64 -16.26 -0.47
C PRO A 141 14.56 -15.67 0.45
N GLU A 142 13.90 -16.50 1.26
CA GLU A 142 12.84 -16.07 2.19
C GLU A 142 13.32 -15.02 3.21
N THR A 143 14.57 -15.13 3.66
CA THR A 143 15.21 -14.15 4.56
C THR A 143 15.25 -12.75 3.96
N ILE A 144 15.49 -12.65 2.65
CA ILE A 144 15.51 -11.38 1.92
C ILE A 144 14.07 -10.87 1.71
N LEU A 145 13.14 -11.75 1.34
CA LEU A 145 11.73 -11.38 1.17
C LEU A 145 11.13 -10.85 2.47
N ALA A 146 11.50 -11.43 3.62
CA ALA A 146 11.05 -10.99 4.94
C ALA A 146 11.60 -9.60 5.35
N ALA A 147 12.72 -9.16 4.77
CA ALA A 147 13.34 -7.88 5.08
C ALA A 147 12.78 -6.69 4.27
N PHE A 148 12.18 -6.95 3.10
CA PHE A 148 11.65 -5.89 2.23
C PHE A 148 10.60 -4.95 2.86
N PRO A 149 9.72 -5.42 3.77
CA PRO A 149 8.77 -4.56 4.47
C PRO A 149 9.38 -3.52 5.41
N ALA A 150 10.59 -3.74 5.92
CA ALA A 150 11.18 -2.92 6.98
C ALA A 150 11.88 -1.66 6.45
N GLY A 151 12.92 -1.84 5.63
CA GLY A 151 13.82 -0.77 5.21
C GLY A 151 14.57 -0.08 6.36
N ALA A 152 15.57 0.72 6.03
CA ALA A 152 16.47 1.38 6.99
C ALA A 152 16.61 2.88 6.77
N PHE A 153 16.48 3.38 5.52
CA PHE A 153 16.58 4.80 5.23
C PHE A 153 15.76 5.22 4.01
N ASN A 154 15.45 6.53 3.93
CA ASN A 154 14.96 7.17 2.71
C ASN A 154 16.16 7.51 1.80
N PRO A 155 16.23 7.00 0.56
CA PRO A 155 17.39 7.14 -0.31
C PRO A 155 17.50 8.53 -0.96
N GLY A 156 16.54 9.42 -0.71
CA GLY A 156 16.43 10.72 -1.37
C GLY A 156 16.04 10.62 -2.84
N THR A 157 15.80 11.76 -3.47
CA THR A 157 15.32 11.84 -4.86
C THR A 157 16.39 11.47 -5.89
N ARG A 158 17.68 11.71 -5.58
CA ARG A 158 18.79 11.44 -6.50
C ARG A 158 19.00 9.96 -6.77
N MET A 159 19.01 9.11 -5.74
CA MET A 159 19.20 7.66 -5.92
C MET A 159 18.06 7.03 -6.73
N GLY A 160 16.83 7.51 -6.56
CA GLY A 160 15.68 7.05 -7.35
C GLY A 160 15.70 7.50 -8.82
N SER A 161 16.23 8.69 -9.11
CA SER A 161 16.30 9.24 -10.48
C SER A 161 17.57 8.87 -11.25
N GLN A 162 18.65 8.53 -10.54
CA GLN A 162 19.97 8.16 -11.09
C GLN A 162 20.33 6.71 -10.70
N LEU A 163 19.40 5.78 -10.97
CA LEU A 163 19.58 4.36 -10.63
C LEU A 163 20.77 3.72 -11.34
N TYR A 164 21.06 4.15 -12.57
CA TYR A 164 22.19 3.64 -13.33
C TYR A 164 23.52 3.99 -12.65
N GLU A 165 23.68 5.23 -12.22
CA GLU A 165 24.86 5.73 -11.53
C GLU A 165 25.00 5.07 -10.15
N ALA A 166 23.90 4.94 -9.41
CA ALA A 166 23.88 4.24 -8.12
C ALA A 166 24.32 2.77 -8.27
N MET A 167 23.76 2.04 -9.23
CA MET A 167 24.16 0.66 -9.51
C MET A 167 25.60 0.54 -10.01
N THR A 168 26.09 1.53 -10.77
CA THR A 168 27.48 1.57 -11.24
C THR A 168 28.46 1.60 -10.07
N ILE A 169 28.15 2.34 -8.98
CA ILE A 169 28.98 2.34 -7.77
C ILE A 169 29.05 0.96 -7.13
N ILE A 170 27.94 0.22 -7.07
CA ILE A 170 27.90 -1.13 -6.49
C ILE A 170 28.71 -2.11 -7.34
N VAL A 171 28.54 -2.08 -8.67
CA VAL A 171 29.32 -2.93 -9.59
C VAL A 171 30.82 -2.62 -9.48
N ASN A 172 31.20 -1.34 -9.44
CA ASN A 172 32.61 -0.95 -9.29
C ASN A 172 33.17 -1.28 -7.91
N MET A 173 32.35 -1.26 -6.85
CA MET A 173 32.76 -1.67 -5.50
C MET A 173 33.10 -3.16 -5.48
N VAL A 174 32.23 -4.00 -6.05
CA VAL A 174 32.50 -5.45 -6.16
C VAL A 174 33.71 -5.71 -7.04
N LYS A 175 33.89 -4.96 -8.13
CA LYS A 175 35.08 -5.07 -8.98
C LYS A 175 36.36 -4.75 -8.23
N ALA A 176 36.38 -3.64 -7.49
CA ALA A 176 37.54 -3.27 -6.68
C ALA A 176 37.80 -4.32 -5.60
N TRP A 177 36.73 -4.82 -4.96
CA TRP A 177 36.81 -5.86 -3.93
C TRP A 177 37.46 -7.16 -4.42
N THR A 178 37.05 -7.65 -5.59
CA THR A 178 37.56 -8.91 -6.16
C THR A 178 39.01 -8.83 -6.63
N GLN A 179 39.58 -7.62 -6.71
CA GLN A 179 40.99 -7.38 -7.06
C GLN A 179 41.92 -7.30 -5.84
N LEU A 180 41.35 -7.21 -4.63
CA LEU A 180 42.11 -7.18 -3.38
C LEU A 180 42.66 -8.57 -3.03
N SER A 181 43.76 -8.60 -2.28
CA SER A 181 44.21 -9.84 -1.65
C SER A 181 43.28 -10.23 -0.50
N PRO A 182 43.19 -11.53 -0.14
CA PRO A 182 42.37 -11.98 0.98
C PRO A 182 42.70 -11.28 2.30
N GLU A 183 43.98 -11.01 2.57
CA GLU A 183 44.42 -10.31 3.77
C GLU A 183 43.93 -8.85 3.80
N ARG A 184 43.87 -8.20 2.64
CA ARG A 184 43.33 -6.84 2.52
C ARG A 184 41.82 -6.83 2.65
N GLN A 185 41.12 -7.84 2.14
CA GLN A 185 39.68 -7.99 2.33
C GLN A 185 39.34 -8.15 3.82
N GLU A 186 40.05 -9.02 4.52
CA GLU A 186 39.89 -9.22 5.97
C GLU A 186 40.16 -7.92 6.75
N ASP A 187 41.28 -7.24 6.47
CA ASP A 187 41.63 -5.93 7.06
C ASP A 187 40.50 -4.89 6.91
N LEU A 188 39.91 -4.79 5.72
CA LEU A 188 38.81 -3.85 5.46
C LEU A 188 37.53 -4.26 6.21
N LEU A 189 37.19 -5.55 6.26
CA LEU A 189 36.01 -6.01 7.01
C LEU A 189 36.17 -5.80 8.52
N GLU A 190 37.38 -5.91 9.06
CA GLU A 190 37.64 -5.70 10.48
C GLU A 190 37.69 -4.22 10.87
N HIS A 191 38.18 -3.34 9.99
CA HIS A 191 38.43 -1.92 10.29
C HIS A 191 37.48 -0.97 9.52
N PRO A 192 36.37 -0.50 10.14
CA PRO A 192 35.33 0.29 9.48
C PRO A 192 35.82 1.54 8.76
N LEU A 193 36.72 2.31 9.37
CA LEU A 193 37.23 3.54 8.75
C LEU A 193 38.11 3.25 7.53
N ARG A 194 38.86 2.14 7.54
CA ARG A 194 39.62 1.69 6.35
C ARG A 194 38.66 1.23 5.24
N LEU A 195 37.58 0.52 5.58
CA LEU A 195 36.51 0.18 4.64
C LEU A 195 35.89 1.42 4.01
N ARG A 196 35.58 2.44 4.82
CA ARG A 196 35.07 3.72 4.32
C ARG A 196 36.04 4.38 3.36
N ASP A 197 37.31 4.48 3.72
CA ASP A 197 38.31 5.12 2.86
C ASP A 197 38.46 4.34 1.53
N PHE A 198 38.46 3.01 1.57
CA PHE A 198 38.40 2.17 0.36
C PHE A 198 37.15 2.47 -0.49
N ILE A 199 35.95 2.46 0.11
CA ILE A 199 34.70 2.73 -0.60
C ILE A 199 34.67 4.17 -1.12
N ARG A 200 35.31 5.15 -0.48
CA ARG A 200 35.32 6.54 -0.92
C ARG A 200 36.35 6.79 -2.03
N ASP A 201 37.57 6.31 -1.84
CA ASP A 201 38.75 6.76 -2.58
C ASP A 201 39.18 5.77 -3.68
N GLU A 202 38.97 4.47 -3.47
CA GLU A 202 39.44 3.41 -4.38
C GLU A 202 38.34 2.91 -5.34
N VAL A 203 37.06 3.02 -4.94
CA VAL A 203 35.94 2.62 -5.80
C VAL A 203 35.65 3.67 -6.87
N ALA A 204 35.89 3.28 -8.13
CA ALA A 204 35.68 4.12 -9.30
C ALA A 204 34.21 4.52 -9.53
N GLY A 205 33.99 5.68 -10.15
CA GLY A 205 32.68 6.19 -10.52
C GLY A 205 32.47 7.63 -10.05
N GLU A 206 31.33 8.22 -10.39
CA GLU A 206 30.99 9.57 -9.95
C GLU A 206 30.87 9.67 -8.42
N SER A 207 30.94 10.91 -7.91
CA SER A 207 30.66 11.16 -6.50
C SER A 207 29.17 10.90 -6.22
N PHE A 208 28.89 9.81 -5.50
CA PHE A 208 27.56 9.40 -5.09
C PHE A 208 27.53 9.07 -3.58
N PRO A 209 27.66 10.07 -2.69
CA PRO A 209 27.81 9.84 -1.25
C PRO A 209 26.69 8.99 -0.64
N THR A 210 25.44 9.20 -1.06
CA THR A 210 24.28 8.45 -0.55
C THR A 210 24.41 6.95 -0.77
N GLN A 211 24.83 6.53 -1.98
CA GLN A 211 25.01 5.12 -2.32
C GLN A 211 26.24 4.53 -1.63
N ARG A 212 27.32 5.30 -1.50
CA ARG A 212 28.53 4.86 -0.78
C ARG A 212 28.27 4.68 0.72
N ASN A 213 27.51 5.60 1.34
CA ASN A 213 27.09 5.48 2.73
C ASN A 213 26.11 4.31 2.95
N ALA A 214 25.21 4.06 1.99
CA ALA A 214 24.33 2.89 2.04
C ALA A 214 25.12 1.57 2.06
N LEU A 215 26.20 1.47 1.25
CA LEU A 215 27.10 0.31 1.27
C LEU A 215 27.80 0.15 2.62
N LEU A 216 28.25 1.25 3.24
CA LEU A 216 28.89 1.18 4.56
C LEU A 216 27.95 0.64 5.63
N TYR A 217 26.71 1.12 5.66
CA TYR A 217 25.67 0.60 6.56
C TYR A 217 25.37 -0.88 6.27
N LEU A 218 25.25 -1.29 5.00
CA LEU A 218 24.98 -2.68 4.66
C LEU A 218 26.14 -3.64 5.02
N ILE A 219 27.39 -3.17 5.03
CA ILE A 219 28.56 -4.02 5.30
C ILE A 219 28.93 -4.02 6.80
N ARG A 220 28.84 -2.86 7.47
CA ARG A 220 29.20 -2.67 8.88
C ARG A 220 28.13 -1.85 9.64
N PRO A 221 26.88 -2.38 9.77
CA PRO A 221 25.80 -1.68 10.48
C PRO A 221 26.06 -1.57 12.00
N ASP A 222 27.00 -2.35 12.52
CA ASP A 222 27.47 -2.28 13.91
C ASP A 222 28.36 -1.05 14.18
N TYR A 223 28.85 -0.38 13.13
CA TYR A 223 29.66 0.82 13.23
C TYR A 223 29.02 2.05 12.56
N PHE A 224 28.42 1.88 11.37
CA PHE A 224 27.78 2.94 10.62
C PHE A 224 26.25 2.91 10.80
N GLN A 225 25.66 4.02 11.23
CA GLN A 225 24.21 4.22 11.25
C GLN A 225 23.62 4.33 9.83
N SER A 226 22.30 4.21 9.73
CA SER A 226 21.50 4.38 8.50
C SER A 226 21.45 5.83 7.97
N ILE A 227 22.47 6.65 8.25
CA ILE A 227 22.57 8.05 7.83
C ILE A 227 23.29 8.12 6.48
N VAL A 228 22.52 8.19 5.39
CA VAL A 228 23.08 8.19 4.03
C VAL A 228 23.40 9.58 3.47
N ALA A 229 22.75 10.63 3.98
CA ALA A 229 22.96 12.00 3.53
C ALA A 229 24.17 12.65 4.24
N ALA A 230 25.05 13.31 3.48
CA ALA A 230 26.33 13.81 3.99
C ALA A 230 26.16 15.06 4.88
N ASP A 231 25.20 15.92 4.55
CA ASP A 231 24.77 17.06 5.35
C ASP A 231 24.13 16.63 6.68
N HIS A 232 23.31 15.56 6.67
CA HIS A 232 22.76 15.01 7.91
C HIS A 232 23.86 14.50 8.84
N LYS A 233 24.86 13.79 8.31
CA LYS A 233 26.03 13.34 9.11
C LYS A 233 26.70 14.51 9.84
N LEU A 234 26.87 15.66 9.16
CA LEU A 234 27.50 16.84 9.76
C LEU A 234 26.61 17.48 10.83
N ALA A 235 25.33 17.69 10.51
CA ALA A 235 24.38 18.31 11.44
C ALA A 235 24.20 17.48 12.72
N ILE A 236 24.04 16.16 12.59
CA ILE A 236 23.95 15.24 13.73
C ILE A 236 25.23 15.28 14.57
N ARG A 237 26.41 15.21 13.93
CA ARG A 237 27.67 15.31 14.65
C ARG A 237 27.72 16.58 15.48
N ASP A 238 27.50 17.73 14.85
CA ASP A 238 27.66 19.03 15.49
C ASP A 238 26.66 19.24 16.64
N ALA A 239 25.45 18.68 16.51
CA ALA A 239 24.42 18.73 17.55
C ALA A 239 24.76 17.90 18.81
N PHE A 240 25.38 16.72 18.64
CA PHE A 240 25.53 15.75 19.73
C PHE A 240 26.97 15.45 20.13
N ILE A 241 27.98 16.11 19.55
CA ILE A 241 29.39 15.82 19.86
C ILE A 241 29.74 16.00 21.36
N GLY A 242 28.98 16.83 22.06
CA GLY A 242 29.09 17.01 23.51
C GLY A 242 28.80 15.73 24.30
N ASP A 243 27.81 14.93 23.88
CA ASP A 243 27.47 13.64 24.52
C ASP A 243 28.58 12.59 24.33
N ALA A 244 29.39 12.73 23.27
CA ALA A 244 30.55 11.87 23.02
C ALA A 244 31.84 12.32 23.75
N GLY A 245 31.82 13.44 24.49
CA GLY A 245 32.99 13.96 25.20
C GLY A 245 34.03 14.65 24.30
N GLY A 246 33.63 15.14 23.13
CA GLY A 246 34.48 15.88 22.19
C GLY A 246 34.84 15.11 20.91
N THR A 247 35.44 15.83 19.95
CA THR A 247 35.71 15.32 18.60
C THR A 247 36.92 14.39 18.51
N ALA A 248 36.83 13.44 17.59
CA ALA A 248 37.87 12.56 17.09
C ALA A 248 38.44 13.05 15.74
N GLU A 249 38.08 14.26 15.29
CA GLU A 249 38.44 14.90 14.02
C GLU A 249 37.90 14.19 12.76
N ASP A 250 37.38 12.97 12.88
CA ASP A 250 36.76 12.18 11.82
C ASP A 250 35.24 12.05 12.05
N ILE A 251 34.45 12.39 11.02
CA ILE A 251 32.99 12.47 11.13
C ILE A 251 32.33 11.12 11.44
N ASP A 252 32.77 10.01 10.85
CA ASP A 252 32.14 8.71 11.08
C ASP A 252 32.58 8.12 12.42
N ALA A 253 33.82 8.40 12.84
CA ALA A 253 34.29 8.06 14.18
C ALA A 253 33.51 8.83 15.26
N ASP A 254 33.25 10.12 15.03
CA ASP A 254 32.42 10.94 15.91
C ASP A 254 30.99 10.42 15.97
N LEU A 255 30.36 10.13 14.83
CA LEU A 255 29.00 9.59 14.77
C LEU A 255 28.88 8.23 15.46
N ASN A 256 29.88 7.36 15.33
CA ASN A 256 29.90 6.10 16.06
C ASN A 256 29.95 6.32 17.57
N ARG A 257 30.86 7.19 18.06
CA ARG A 257 30.97 7.52 19.49
C ARG A 257 29.69 8.16 20.04
N ILE A 258 29.09 9.08 19.28
CA ILE A 258 27.80 9.70 19.63
C ILE A 258 26.72 8.62 19.73
N SER A 259 26.65 7.71 18.75
CA SER A 259 25.66 6.63 18.76
C SER A 259 25.80 5.75 19.99
N LEU A 260 27.02 5.29 20.32
CA LEU A 260 27.25 4.47 21.52
C LEU A 260 26.91 5.23 22.80
N ALA A 261 27.27 6.52 22.88
CA ALA A 261 26.99 7.34 24.06
C ALA A 261 25.49 7.54 24.28
N LEU A 262 24.74 7.90 23.24
CA LEU A 262 23.29 8.11 23.31
C LEU A 262 22.52 6.82 23.59
N GLN A 263 22.90 5.72 22.92
CA GLN A 263 22.32 4.39 23.12
C GLN A 263 22.55 3.88 24.56
N THR A 264 23.77 4.04 25.08
CA THR A 264 24.11 3.67 26.47
C THR A 264 23.34 4.53 27.48
N LYS A 265 23.30 5.85 27.25
CA LYS A 265 22.59 6.81 28.10
C LYS A 265 21.08 6.54 28.13
N GLY A 266 20.50 6.14 27.00
CA GLY A 266 19.09 5.78 26.87
C GLY A 266 18.75 4.37 27.35
N GLY A 267 19.75 3.49 27.48
CA GLY A 267 19.57 2.08 27.84
C GLY A 267 18.88 1.24 26.74
N LYS A 268 18.80 1.75 25.50
CA LYS A 268 18.10 1.12 24.37
C LYS A 268 18.66 1.63 23.03
N PRO A 269 18.51 0.87 21.92
CA PRO A 269 18.76 1.38 20.57
C PRO A 269 17.87 2.58 20.23
N PHE A 270 18.30 3.41 19.28
CA PHE A 270 17.61 4.63 18.88
C PHE A 270 17.95 5.03 17.43
N ASP A 271 17.07 5.83 16.82
CA ASP A 271 17.30 6.42 15.52
C ASP A 271 17.46 7.95 15.60
N PHE A 272 18.42 8.53 14.86
CA PHE A 272 18.58 9.99 14.83
C PHE A 272 17.40 10.70 14.17
N TYR A 273 16.59 9.99 13.38
CA TYR A 273 15.36 10.51 12.80
C TYR A 273 14.15 10.39 13.74
N ASP A 274 14.30 9.78 14.93
CA ASP A 274 13.26 9.80 15.96
C ASP A 274 13.05 11.25 16.45
N GLU A 275 11.79 11.61 16.74
CA GLU A 275 11.35 12.97 17.11
C GLU A 275 12.23 13.62 18.18
N GLU A 276 12.65 12.85 19.20
CA GLU A 276 13.45 13.36 20.31
C GLU A 276 14.84 13.83 19.90
N TYR A 277 15.46 13.18 18.90
CA TYR A 277 16.78 13.54 18.40
C TYR A 277 16.67 14.52 17.23
N LEU A 278 15.70 14.31 16.32
CA LEU A 278 15.46 15.17 15.16
C LEU A 278 15.24 16.64 15.57
N ARG A 279 14.52 16.89 16.67
CA ARG A 279 14.35 18.23 17.25
C ARG A 279 15.63 18.95 17.63
N VAL A 280 16.71 18.21 17.89
CA VAL A 280 17.97 18.80 18.33
C VAL A 280 18.83 19.20 17.14
N TRP A 281 18.97 18.30 16.14
CA TRP A 281 19.88 18.53 15.02
C TRP A 281 19.19 19.11 13.78
N ARG A 282 17.87 19.05 13.70
CA ARG A 282 17.06 19.58 12.58
C ARG A 282 15.67 20.05 13.03
N PRO A 283 15.58 21.05 13.92
CA PRO A 283 14.32 21.50 14.51
C PRO A 283 13.28 21.97 13.50
N GLU A 284 13.71 22.49 12.35
CA GLU A 284 12.83 22.95 11.27
C GLU A 284 12.08 21.82 10.54
N GLU A 285 12.59 20.59 10.59
CA GLU A 285 11.91 19.40 10.07
C GLU A 285 11.33 18.53 11.19
N ALA A 286 11.61 18.89 12.44
CA ALA A 286 11.08 18.15 13.55
C ALA A 286 9.60 18.53 13.73
N PRO A 287 8.72 17.53 13.91
CA PRO A 287 7.29 17.78 14.01
C PRO A 287 7.00 18.76 15.17
N GLN A 288 6.34 19.89 14.89
CA GLN A 288 5.84 20.80 15.93
C GLN A 288 4.77 20.07 16.76
N PRO A 289 4.46 20.51 18.00
CA PRO A 289 3.38 19.91 18.79
C PRO A 289 2.02 19.95 18.06
N GLU A 290 1.89 20.86 17.10
CA GLU A 290 0.75 21.07 16.21
C GLU A 290 1.00 20.51 14.79
N ASP A 291 2.25 20.18 14.45
CA ASP A 291 2.69 19.57 13.19
C ASP A 291 3.21 18.15 13.44
N LYS A 292 2.43 17.25 14.05
CA LYS A 292 2.71 15.80 14.02
C LYS A 292 2.31 15.21 12.65
N GLU A 293 2.75 15.84 11.57
CA GLU A 293 2.57 15.38 10.19
C GLU A 293 3.90 14.88 9.61
N ASP A 294 3.79 13.86 8.76
CA ASP A 294 4.79 13.32 7.83
C ASP A 294 5.66 12.13 8.26
N PHE A 295 4.97 11.03 8.58
CA PHE A 295 5.09 9.87 7.69
C PHE A 295 3.73 9.38 7.21
N ALA A 296 3.03 10.22 6.44
CA ALA A 296 2.21 9.69 5.37
C ALA A 296 3.19 9.20 4.29
N PRO A 297 3.23 7.91 3.89
CA PRO A 297 3.78 7.61 2.58
C PRO A 297 2.98 8.47 1.61
N THR A 298 3.63 9.44 0.96
CA THR A 298 3.02 10.16 -0.16
C THR A 298 2.51 9.07 -1.09
N PRO A 299 1.20 8.95 -1.36
CA PRO A 299 0.72 7.94 -2.28
C PRO A 299 1.34 8.27 -3.63
N VAL A 300 2.32 7.48 -4.05
CA VAL A 300 2.88 7.50 -5.42
C VAL A 300 1.93 6.77 -6.38
N SER A 301 0.78 6.31 -5.89
CA SER A 301 -0.25 5.72 -6.72
C SER A 301 -0.84 6.78 -7.64
N ASP A 302 -0.62 6.61 -8.94
CA ASP A 302 -1.39 7.35 -9.94
C ASP A 302 -2.88 7.05 -9.71
N TYR A 303 -3.71 8.09 -9.65
CA TYR A 303 -5.16 7.94 -9.51
C TYR A 303 -5.81 8.15 -10.88
N PRO A 304 -6.49 7.14 -11.45
CA PRO A 304 -6.89 7.19 -12.84
C PRO A 304 -8.07 8.15 -13.06
N ALA A 305 -8.02 8.90 -14.17
CA ALA A 305 -9.18 9.63 -14.70
C ALA A 305 -10.21 8.65 -15.30
N ALA A 306 -11.45 9.09 -15.50
CA ALA A 306 -12.46 8.27 -16.15
C ALA A 306 -12.06 7.93 -17.59
N THR A 307 -12.39 6.72 -18.02
CA THR A 307 -12.16 6.26 -19.39
C THR A 307 -13.50 6.05 -20.10
N GLU A 308 -13.45 6.10 -21.42
CA GLU A 308 -14.60 5.76 -22.26
C GLU A 308 -15.05 4.30 -22.04
N GLU A 309 -14.10 3.40 -21.79
CA GLU A 309 -14.40 2.00 -21.44
C GLU A 309 -15.23 1.90 -20.15
N LEU A 310 -14.86 2.65 -19.10
CA LEU A 310 -15.63 2.70 -17.87
C LEU A 310 -17.04 3.28 -18.13
N ALA A 311 -17.13 4.37 -18.89
CA ALA A 311 -18.40 5.00 -19.23
C ALA A 311 -19.36 4.06 -19.96
N GLN A 312 -18.86 3.31 -20.94
CA GLN A 312 -19.62 2.30 -21.67
C GLN A 312 -20.03 1.13 -20.77
N ARG A 313 -19.14 0.69 -19.87
CA ARG A 313 -19.42 -0.40 -18.94
C ARG A 313 -20.57 -0.08 -17.98
N VAL A 314 -20.69 1.18 -17.54
CA VAL A 314 -21.73 1.58 -16.57
C VAL A 314 -22.89 2.37 -17.17
N PHE A 315 -22.86 2.66 -18.47
CA PHE A 315 -23.87 3.46 -19.17
C PHE A 315 -24.05 4.87 -18.56
N ILE A 316 -22.96 5.46 -18.08
CA ILE A 316 -22.91 6.79 -17.47
C ILE A 316 -21.82 7.61 -18.15
N GLY A 317 -22.11 8.85 -18.50
CA GLY A 317 -21.15 9.75 -19.16
C GLY A 317 -19.89 10.03 -18.34
N THR A 318 -18.77 10.20 -19.05
CA THR A 318 -17.43 10.46 -18.49
C THR A 318 -17.40 11.67 -17.56
N ASP A 319 -18.09 12.76 -17.90
CA ASP A 319 -18.17 13.97 -17.06
C ASP A 319 -18.64 13.70 -15.62
N TRP A 320 -19.62 12.81 -15.45
CA TRP A 320 -20.11 12.45 -14.12
C TRP A 320 -19.13 11.52 -13.39
N LEU A 321 -18.52 10.58 -14.13
CA LEU A 321 -17.54 9.65 -13.59
C LEU A 321 -16.28 10.38 -13.12
N ASP A 322 -15.77 11.33 -13.89
CA ASP A 322 -14.61 12.15 -13.53
C ASP A 322 -14.87 12.96 -12.26
N ARG A 323 -16.05 13.60 -12.16
CA ARG A 323 -16.43 14.31 -10.93
C ARG A 323 -16.50 13.36 -9.73
N THR A 324 -17.05 12.17 -9.91
CA THR A 324 -17.17 11.16 -8.84
C THR A 324 -15.81 10.64 -8.40
N LEU A 325 -14.93 10.31 -9.35
CA LEU A 325 -13.55 9.90 -9.12
C LEU A 325 -12.76 11.02 -8.42
N ALA A 326 -12.91 12.28 -8.84
CA ALA A 326 -12.26 13.41 -8.19
C ALA A 326 -12.75 13.61 -6.74
N VAL A 327 -14.06 13.45 -6.48
CA VAL A 327 -14.61 13.49 -5.12
C VAL A 327 -14.05 12.36 -4.28
N LEU A 328 -14.03 11.13 -4.79
CA LEU A 328 -13.47 9.98 -4.07
C LEU A 328 -11.97 10.14 -3.83
N HIS A 329 -11.22 10.65 -4.81
CA HIS A 329 -9.79 10.90 -4.66
C HIS A 329 -9.49 11.91 -3.54
N ARG A 330 -10.27 13.00 -3.50
CA ARG A 330 -10.10 14.08 -2.51
C ARG A 330 -10.62 13.70 -1.13
N ARG A 331 -11.80 13.08 -1.06
CA ARG A 331 -12.49 12.77 0.21
C ARG A 331 -12.12 11.41 0.77
N LYS A 332 -11.46 10.57 -0.03
CA LYS A 332 -11.06 9.18 0.25
C LYS A 332 -12.21 8.22 0.57
N GLN A 333 -13.41 8.74 0.79
CA GLN A 333 -14.60 7.95 1.01
C GLN A 333 -15.88 8.62 0.48
N ILE A 334 -16.74 7.81 -0.14
CA ILE A 334 -18.05 8.22 -0.66
C ILE A 334 -19.12 7.22 -0.26
N ILE A 335 -20.37 7.66 -0.27
CA ILE A 335 -21.55 6.80 -0.16
C ILE A 335 -22.44 7.05 -1.37
N PHE A 336 -22.70 6.00 -2.13
CA PHE A 336 -23.78 5.97 -3.10
C PHE A 336 -25.08 5.67 -2.38
N TYR A 337 -26.07 6.55 -2.52
CA TYR A 337 -27.37 6.37 -1.90
C TYR A 337 -28.52 6.58 -2.89
N GLY A 338 -29.66 5.97 -2.61
CA GLY A 338 -30.88 6.15 -3.39
C GLY A 338 -31.76 4.89 -3.38
N PRO A 339 -32.86 4.91 -4.16
CA PRO A 339 -33.80 3.80 -4.20
C PRO A 339 -33.18 2.47 -4.65
N PRO A 340 -33.82 1.32 -4.37
CA PRO A 340 -33.33 0.01 -4.79
C PRO A 340 -33.29 -0.11 -6.33
N GLY A 341 -32.33 -0.89 -6.82
CA GLY A 341 -32.19 -1.17 -8.25
C GLY A 341 -31.55 -0.07 -9.10
N THR A 342 -30.97 0.97 -8.49
CA THR A 342 -30.27 2.06 -9.18
C THR A 342 -28.81 1.79 -9.54
N GLY A 343 -28.34 0.55 -9.34
CA GLY A 343 -26.99 0.14 -9.73
C GLY A 343 -25.86 0.57 -8.79
N LYS A 344 -26.15 1.03 -7.57
CA LYS A 344 -25.15 1.52 -6.59
C LYS A 344 -23.95 0.57 -6.42
N THR A 345 -24.22 -0.70 -6.11
CA THR A 345 -23.18 -1.72 -5.90
C THR A 345 -22.46 -2.09 -7.20
N PHE A 346 -23.14 -2.00 -8.34
CA PHE A 346 -22.53 -2.24 -9.65
C PHE A 346 -21.53 -1.13 -10.02
N ILE A 347 -21.92 0.14 -9.86
CA ILE A 347 -21.05 1.30 -10.08
C ILE A 347 -19.88 1.29 -9.09
N ALA A 348 -20.13 0.99 -7.81
CA ALA A 348 -19.07 0.87 -6.80
C ALA A 348 -17.98 -0.14 -7.20
N ARG A 349 -18.36 -1.32 -7.71
CA ARG A 349 -17.41 -2.33 -8.20
C ARG A 349 -16.68 -1.87 -9.45
N ALA A 350 -17.39 -1.29 -10.42
CA ALA A 350 -16.77 -0.79 -11.65
C ALA A 350 -15.73 0.31 -11.37
N LEU A 351 -16.04 1.24 -10.46
CA LEU A 351 -15.09 2.25 -10.00
C LEU A 351 -13.91 1.62 -9.24
N ALA A 352 -14.15 0.63 -8.39
CA ALA A 352 -13.07 -0.06 -7.67
C ALA A 352 -12.11 -0.77 -8.63
N ASP A 353 -12.63 -1.53 -9.60
CA ASP A 353 -11.84 -2.17 -10.65
C ASP A 353 -10.98 -1.14 -11.40
N HIS A 354 -11.60 -0.02 -11.78
CA HIS A 354 -10.93 1.08 -12.49
C HIS A 354 -9.81 1.72 -11.68
N ILE A 355 -10.09 2.07 -10.42
CA ILE A 355 -9.14 2.72 -9.50
C ILE A 355 -7.92 1.84 -9.22
N THR A 356 -8.13 0.53 -9.07
CA THR A 356 -7.06 -0.42 -8.73
C THR A 356 -6.24 -0.88 -9.93
N GLY A 357 -6.75 -0.69 -11.16
CA GLY A 357 -6.09 -1.11 -12.40
C GLY A 357 -5.83 -2.63 -12.49
N GLY A 358 -6.48 -3.43 -11.63
CA GLY A 358 -6.26 -4.86 -11.47
C GLY A 358 -5.01 -5.25 -10.67
N ASP A 359 -4.14 -4.30 -10.34
CA ASP A 359 -2.90 -4.54 -9.61
C ASP A 359 -3.03 -4.32 -8.09
N GLY A 360 -3.93 -3.42 -7.69
CA GLY A 360 -4.30 -3.15 -6.31
C GLY A 360 -5.32 -4.13 -5.73
N GLY A 361 -5.81 -3.84 -4.52
CA GLY A 361 -6.73 -4.72 -3.80
C GLY A 361 -8.15 -4.18 -3.71
N ILE A 362 -9.15 -5.03 -3.99
CA ILE A 362 -10.56 -4.73 -3.74
C ILE A 362 -11.09 -5.69 -2.68
N ARG A 363 -11.78 -5.15 -1.68
CA ARG A 363 -12.54 -5.93 -0.70
C ARG A 363 -13.98 -5.46 -0.70
N LEU A 364 -14.92 -6.40 -0.71
CA LEU A 364 -16.33 -6.11 -0.56
C LEU A 364 -16.85 -6.80 0.70
N VAL A 365 -17.49 -6.00 1.56
CA VAL A 365 -18.19 -6.46 2.76
C VAL A 365 -19.62 -5.95 2.71
N GLN A 366 -20.54 -6.66 3.36
CA GLN A 366 -21.92 -6.22 3.51
C GLN A 366 -22.23 -6.09 5.00
N PHE A 367 -22.75 -4.95 5.43
CA PHE A 367 -23.13 -4.74 6.81
C PHE A 367 -24.51 -5.31 7.12
N HIS A 368 -24.65 -5.82 8.34
CA HIS A 368 -25.88 -6.34 8.89
C HIS A 368 -25.96 -5.97 10.39
N PRO A 369 -27.14 -6.05 11.04
CA PRO A 369 -27.30 -5.56 12.42
C PRO A 369 -26.34 -6.17 13.45
N SER A 370 -25.91 -7.42 13.23
CA SER A 370 -24.96 -8.12 14.11
C SER A 370 -23.48 -7.90 13.77
N TYR A 371 -23.13 -7.14 12.72
CA TYR A 371 -21.74 -6.93 12.30
C TYR A 371 -21.02 -6.05 13.33
N SER A 372 -19.82 -6.42 13.77
CA SER A 372 -19.09 -5.74 14.85
C SER A 372 -17.68 -5.29 14.46
N TYR A 373 -17.03 -4.57 15.38
CA TYR A 373 -15.63 -4.17 15.24
C TYR A 373 -14.71 -5.38 15.04
N GLU A 374 -14.96 -6.45 15.79
CA GLU A 374 -14.19 -7.69 15.75
C GLU A 374 -14.28 -8.43 14.40
N ASP A 375 -15.36 -8.21 13.66
CA ASP A 375 -15.53 -8.73 12.31
C ASP A 375 -14.87 -7.82 11.26
N PHE A 376 -14.91 -6.51 11.50
CA PHE A 376 -14.48 -5.48 10.53
C PHE A 376 -12.98 -5.21 10.56
N PHE A 377 -12.40 -5.07 11.76
CA PHE A 377 -11.04 -4.57 11.93
C PHE A 377 -10.13 -5.61 12.58
N GLU A 378 -10.36 -6.02 13.83
CA GLU A 378 -9.64 -7.14 14.45
C GLU A 378 -10.36 -7.68 15.68
N GLY A 379 -10.23 -8.98 15.94
CA GLY A 379 -10.81 -9.58 17.13
C GLY A 379 -10.17 -10.91 17.51
N LEU A 380 -10.25 -11.25 18.80
CA LEU A 380 -9.78 -12.54 19.30
C LEU A 380 -10.71 -13.67 18.82
N ARG A 381 -10.12 -14.67 18.16
CA ARG A 381 -10.84 -15.87 17.73
C ARG A 381 -10.24 -17.12 18.37
N PRO A 382 -11.08 -18.08 18.80
CA PRO A 382 -10.59 -19.36 19.29
C PRO A 382 -9.93 -20.15 18.16
N SER A 383 -8.76 -20.71 18.44
CA SER A 383 -7.98 -21.57 17.56
C SER A 383 -7.44 -22.75 18.35
N THR A 384 -7.40 -23.94 17.74
CA THR A 384 -6.87 -25.14 18.37
C THR A 384 -5.41 -25.32 17.95
N LYS A 385 -4.49 -25.23 18.91
CA LYS A 385 -3.07 -25.55 18.70
C LYS A 385 -2.71 -26.70 19.64
N ASP A 386 -2.26 -27.82 19.08
CA ASP A 386 -1.87 -29.03 19.84
C ASP A 386 -2.97 -29.58 20.76
N GLY A 387 -4.24 -29.48 20.33
CA GLY A 387 -5.41 -29.93 21.12
C GLY A 387 -5.83 -28.98 22.25
N ALA A 388 -5.11 -27.87 22.46
CA ALA A 388 -5.48 -26.83 23.41
C ALA A 388 -6.22 -25.66 22.74
N LEU A 389 -7.24 -25.13 23.42
CA LEU A 389 -7.94 -23.92 22.99
C LEU A 389 -7.04 -22.69 23.27
N THR A 390 -6.65 -21.99 22.21
CA THR A 390 -5.89 -20.75 22.25
C THR A 390 -6.72 -19.63 21.63
N TYR A 391 -6.51 -18.38 22.04
CA TYR A 391 -7.13 -17.22 21.38
C TYR A 391 -6.07 -16.52 20.56
N THR A 392 -6.34 -16.37 19.26
CA THR A 392 -5.46 -15.66 18.33
C THR A 392 -6.18 -14.42 17.82
N LEU A 393 -5.49 -13.29 17.84
CA LEU A 393 -5.99 -12.07 17.22
C LEU A 393 -6.04 -12.27 15.70
N GLN A 394 -7.20 -12.01 15.11
CA GLN A 394 -7.40 -12.13 13.67
C GLN A 394 -7.79 -10.78 13.08
N ALA A 395 -7.02 -10.32 12.09
CA ALA A 395 -7.35 -9.12 11.32
C ALA A 395 -8.63 -9.34 10.49
N GLY A 396 -9.54 -8.38 10.52
CA GLY A 396 -10.73 -8.25 9.68
C GLY A 396 -10.45 -7.56 8.35
N PRO A 397 -11.48 -7.40 7.49
CA PRO A 397 -11.34 -6.85 6.14
C PRO A 397 -10.67 -5.47 6.07
N MET A 398 -10.98 -4.57 7.01
CA MET A 398 -10.44 -3.21 7.04
C MET A 398 -8.95 -3.19 7.41
N LYS A 399 -8.54 -3.98 8.41
CA LYS A 399 -7.12 -4.07 8.79
C LYS A 399 -6.30 -4.73 7.67
N ARG A 400 -6.80 -5.83 7.09
CA ARG A 400 -6.11 -6.52 5.98
C ARG A 400 -5.88 -5.62 4.77
N ILE A 401 -6.91 -4.89 4.32
CA ILE A 401 -6.75 -4.01 3.15
C ILE A 401 -5.80 -2.85 3.45
N ALA A 402 -5.82 -2.31 4.67
CA ALA A 402 -4.88 -1.28 5.10
C ALA A 402 -3.43 -1.80 5.19
N ASP A 403 -3.21 -2.98 5.76
CA ASP A 403 -1.87 -3.59 5.85
C ASP A 403 -1.32 -3.90 4.45
N GLU A 404 -2.15 -4.38 3.52
CA GLU A 404 -1.78 -4.59 2.12
C GLU A 404 -1.42 -3.25 1.44
N ALA A 405 -2.20 -2.20 1.69
CA ALA A 405 -2.00 -0.87 1.13
C ALA A 405 -0.74 -0.17 1.65
N ALA A 406 -0.46 -0.31 2.95
CA ALA A 406 0.75 0.22 3.57
C ALA A 406 2.02 -0.42 3.00
N LYS A 407 1.96 -1.70 2.60
CA LYS A 407 3.09 -2.41 1.98
C LYS A 407 3.31 -2.06 0.50
N ASN A 408 2.29 -1.50 -0.16
CA ASN A 408 2.31 -1.17 -1.59
C ASN A 408 1.74 0.24 -1.81
N PRO A 409 2.44 1.30 -1.34
CA PRO A 409 1.94 2.69 -1.38
C PRO A 409 1.74 3.24 -2.80
N GLU A 410 2.28 2.57 -3.82
CA GLU A 410 2.11 2.89 -5.23
C GLU A 410 0.83 2.31 -5.87
N LEU A 411 0.10 1.45 -5.15
CA LEU A 411 -1.13 0.84 -5.64
C LEU A 411 -2.34 1.40 -4.89
N ASN A 412 -3.47 1.53 -5.59
CA ASN A 412 -4.73 1.93 -4.96
C ASN A 412 -5.47 0.71 -4.41
N TYR A 413 -6.16 0.89 -3.29
CA TYR A 413 -6.97 -0.14 -2.64
C TYR A 413 -8.38 0.39 -2.40
N VAL A 414 -9.40 -0.44 -2.63
CA VAL A 414 -10.80 -0.02 -2.46
C VAL A 414 -11.57 -1.00 -1.59
N LEU A 415 -12.12 -0.48 -0.49
CA LEU A 415 -13.07 -1.19 0.36
C LEU A 415 -14.50 -0.76 0.00
N ILE A 416 -15.29 -1.70 -0.52
CA ILE A 416 -16.71 -1.50 -0.76
C ILE A 416 -17.50 -2.02 0.44
N ILE A 417 -18.33 -1.16 1.01
CA ILE A 417 -19.22 -1.48 2.13
C ILE A 417 -20.66 -1.43 1.63
N ASP A 418 -21.21 -2.60 1.32
CA ASP A 418 -22.58 -2.73 0.84
C ASP A 418 -23.56 -2.66 2.03
N GLU A 419 -24.72 -2.01 1.82
CA GLU A 419 -25.73 -1.80 2.85
C GLU A 419 -25.16 -1.14 4.13
N ILE A 420 -24.33 -0.10 3.95
CA ILE A 420 -23.56 0.54 5.03
C ILE A 420 -24.43 1.00 6.20
N ASN A 421 -25.68 1.37 5.94
CA ASN A 421 -26.61 1.82 6.97
C ASN A 421 -27.16 0.68 7.85
N ARG A 422 -27.12 -0.59 7.41
CA ARG A 422 -27.66 -1.73 8.19
C ARG A 422 -26.85 -2.10 9.43
N GLY A 423 -25.66 -1.53 9.62
CA GLY A 423 -24.82 -1.71 10.79
C GLY A 423 -24.77 -0.47 11.69
N ASN A 424 -24.40 -0.68 12.97
CA ASN A 424 -24.07 0.44 13.84
C ASN A 424 -22.66 0.94 13.51
N LEU A 425 -22.57 1.94 12.63
CA LEU A 425 -21.30 2.45 12.10
C LEU A 425 -20.33 2.90 13.18
N ALA A 426 -20.80 3.63 14.20
CA ALA A 426 -19.95 4.07 15.30
C ALA A 426 -19.32 2.89 16.04
N LYS A 427 -20.08 1.82 16.28
CA LYS A 427 -19.59 0.61 16.94
C LYS A 427 -18.66 -0.20 16.03
N ILE A 428 -18.97 -0.31 14.74
CA ILE A 428 -18.19 -1.10 13.78
C ILE A 428 -16.82 -0.48 13.51
N PHE A 429 -16.77 0.85 13.32
CA PHE A 429 -15.52 1.54 13.05
C PHE A 429 -14.66 1.75 14.31
N GLY A 430 -15.25 1.79 15.50
CA GLY A 430 -14.49 1.95 16.75
C GLY A 430 -13.58 3.18 16.73
N GLU A 431 -12.30 2.98 17.00
CA GLU A 431 -11.26 4.01 16.93
C GLU A 431 -10.97 4.52 15.51
N LEU A 432 -11.23 3.71 14.47
CA LEU A 432 -11.05 4.12 13.06
C LEU A 432 -12.01 5.23 12.66
N TYR A 433 -13.07 5.42 13.43
CA TYR A 433 -14.02 6.51 13.26
C TYR A 433 -13.32 7.88 13.25
N PHE A 434 -12.25 8.01 14.03
CA PHE A 434 -11.38 9.18 14.03
C PHE A 434 -10.57 9.28 12.73
N LEU A 435 -9.95 8.18 12.31
CA LEU A 435 -9.09 8.10 11.13
C LEU A 435 -9.80 8.34 9.80
N LEU A 436 -11.13 8.19 9.73
CA LEU A 436 -11.88 8.58 8.53
C LEU A 436 -11.78 10.08 8.24
N GLU A 437 -11.64 10.90 9.27
CA GLU A 437 -11.52 12.35 9.13
C GLU A 437 -10.06 12.81 9.14
N TYR A 438 -9.27 12.25 10.06
CA TYR A 438 -7.88 12.58 10.25
C TYR A 438 -7.02 11.41 9.76
N ARG A 439 -6.89 11.28 8.44
CA ARG A 439 -6.20 10.13 7.81
C ARG A 439 -4.70 10.14 8.02
N ASP A 440 -4.13 11.31 8.30
CA ASP A 440 -2.70 11.49 8.56
C ASP A 440 -2.36 11.24 10.05
N GLU A 441 -3.37 10.98 10.89
CA GLU A 441 -3.21 10.66 12.30
C GLU A 441 -3.09 9.16 12.57
N ARG A 442 -2.73 8.82 13.81
CA ARG A 442 -2.67 7.43 14.31
C ARG A 442 -3.57 7.23 15.53
N VAL A 443 -4.08 6.02 15.71
CA VAL A 443 -4.83 5.61 16.91
C VAL A 443 -4.19 4.38 17.54
N SER A 444 -4.18 4.29 18.87
CA SER A 444 -3.86 3.04 19.58
C SER A 444 -5.00 2.06 19.41
N LEU A 445 -4.66 0.80 19.15
CA LEU A 445 -5.65 -0.26 18.91
C LEU A 445 -6.23 -0.79 20.22
N LEU A 446 -7.50 -1.21 20.19
CA LEU A 446 -8.19 -1.75 21.37
C LEU A 446 -7.54 -3.04 21.90
N TYR A 447 -7.16 -3.96 21.02
CA TYR A 447 -6.59 -5.25 21.41
C TYR A 447 -5.07 -5.22 21.57
N GLU A 448 -4.40 -4.22 20.99
CA GLU A 448 -2.95 -4.04 21.01
C GLU A 448 -2.60 -2.57 21.33
N PRO A 449 -2.76 -2.10 22.58
CA PRO A 449 -2.66 -0.67 22.93
C PRO A 449 -1.27 -0.06 22.73
N GLU A 450 -0.22 -0.89 22.77
CA GLU A 450 1.17 -0.50 22.46
C GLU A 450 1.42 -0.34 20.94
N THR A 451 0.48 -0.81 20.11
CA THR A 451 0.55 -0.71 18.65
C THR A 451 -0.35 0.43 18.17
N THR A 452 0.20 1.32 17.36
CA THR A 452 -0.56 2.39 16.72
C THR A 452 -0.88 2.04 15.27
N PHE A 453 -2.07 2.43 14.81
CA PHE A 453 -2.55 2.21 13.46
C PHE A 453 -2.87 3.54 12.77
N ALA A 454 -2.51 3.63 11.48
CA ALA A 454 -2.88 4.72 10.59
C ALA A 454 -3.62 4.15 9.39
N LEU A 455 -4.57 4.92 8.84
CA LEU A 455 -5.31 4.51 7.66
C LEU A 455 -4.59 4.99 6.39
N PRO A 456 -4.02 4.11 5.54
CA PRO A 456 -3.21 4.56 4.41
C PRO A 456 -3.98 5.43 3.41
N ALA A 457 -3.29 6.43 2.86
CA ALA A 457 -3.87 7.42 1.94
C ALA A 457 -4.31 6.83 0.58
N ASN A 458 -3.77 5.66 0.22
CA ASN A 458 -4.12 4.86 -0.95
C ASN A 458 -5.28 3.87 -0.69
N VAL A 459 -5.96 3.93 0.46
CA VAL A 459 -7.19 3.17 0.74
C VAL A 459 -8.43 4.05 0.56
N PHE A 460 -9.29 3.68 -0.39
CA PHE A 460 -10.54 4.36 -0.68
C PHE A 460 -11.74 3.53 -0.18
N ILE A 461 -12.77 4.19 0.34
CA ILE A 461 -13.98 3.51 0.85
C ILE A 461 -15.20 3.92 0.02
N ILE A 462 -15.94 2.96 -0.50
CA ILE A 462 -17.19 3.20 -1.23
C ILE A 462 -18.32 2.49 -0.49
N GLY A 463 -19.20 3.25 0.17
CA GLY A 463 -20.41 2.73 0.78
C GLY A 463 -21.59 2.70 -0.21
N THR A 464 -22.50 1.75 -0.05
CA THR A 464 -23.81 1.78 -0.71
C THR A 464 -24.93 1.81 0.34
N MET A 465 -25.98 2.57 0.07
CA MET A 465 -27.10 2.78 0.99
C MET A 465 -28.44 2.78 0.25
N ASN A 466 -29.38 1.93 0.67
CA ASN A 466 -30.77 2.02 0.22
C ASN A 466 -31.54 3.04 1.09
N THR A 467 -32.27 3.96 0.46
CA THR A 467 -33.06 4.98 1.18
C THR A 467 -34.46 4.50 1.58
N SER A 468 -35.00 3.50 0.88
CA SER A 468 -36.34 2.95 1.14
C SER A 468 -36.44 2.11 2.42
N ASP A 469 -35.30 1.68 2.99
CA ASP A 469 -35.26 0.79 4.15
C ASP A 469 -35.56 1.57 5.43
N ARG A 470 -36.85 1.64 5.81
CA ARG A 470 -37.35 2.36 6.99
C ARG A 470 -36.95 1.70 8.33
N SER A 471 -36.34 0.52 8.29
CA SER A 471 -35.95 -0.30 9.45
C SER A 471 -34.58 0.03 10.06
N ILE A 472 -33.91 1.05 9.52
CA ILE A 472 -32.48 1.26 9.71
C ILE A 472 -32.16 2.47 10.62
N ALA A 473 -31.07 2.38 11.39
CA ALA A 473 -30.53 3.50 12.16
C ALA A 473 -30.19 4.69 11.23
N LEU A 474 -30.76 5.86 11.51
CA LEU A 474 -30.36 7.11 10.86
C LEU A 474 -28.85 7.29 11.03
N MET A 475 -28.14 7.38 9.92
CA MET A 475 -26.70 7.64 9.96
C MET A 475 -26.45 8.99 10.65
N ASP A 476 -25.60 8.96 11.66
CA ASP A 476 -25.35 10.11 12.52
C ASP A 476 -24.74 11.29 11.73
N ALA A 477 -24.86 12.49 12.28
CA ALA A 477 -24.34 13.72 11.64
C ALA A 477 -22.81 13.67 11.43
N ALA A 478 -22.10 12.90 12.26
CA ALA A 478 -20.66 12.81 12.25
C ALA A 478 -20.15 11.88 11.12
N MET A 479 -20.88 10.83 10.75
CA MET A 479 -20.65 10.02 9.55
C MET A 479 -21.03 10.79 8.29
N ARG A 480 -22.12 11.56 8.33
CA ARG A 480 -22.48 12.45 7.22
C ARG A 480 -21.39 13.48 6.89
N ARG A 481 -20.63 13.92 7.89
CA ARG A 481 -19.47 14.82 7.71
C ARG A 481 -18.27 14.12 7.06
N ARG A 482 -18.06 12.82 7.34
CA ARG A 482 -16.87 12.06 6.93
C ARG A 482 -16.97 11.45 5.54
N PHE A 483 -18.17 11.10 5.10
CA PHE A 483 -18.42 10.60 3.75
C PHE A 483 -18.96 11.71 2.84
N ALA A 484 -18.59 11.68 1.56
CA ALA A 484 -19.33 12.46 0.55
C ALA A 484 -20.51 11.63 0.01
N PHE A 485 -21.69 12.22 -0.04
CA PHE A 485 -22.92 11.55 -0.43
C PHE A 485 -23.21 11.84 -1.89
N ILE A 486 -23.35 10.78 -2.68
CA ILE A 486 -23.63 10.86 -4.10
C ILE A 486 -24.93 10.10 -4.36
N GLU A 487 -25.93 10.83 -4.81
CA GLU A 487 -27.24 10.26 -5.08
C GLU A 487 -27.27 9.53 -6.42
N LEU A 488 -27.90 8.36 -6.42
CA LEU A 488 -28.21 7.56 -7.60
C LEU A 488 -29.73 7.32 -7.61
N HIS A 489 -30.46 8.22 -8.27
CA HIS A 489 -31.92 8.28 -8.28
C HIS A 489 -32.49 8.12 -9.71
N PRO A 490 -33.47 7.23 -9.95
CA PRO A 490 -33.90 6.86 -11.30
C PRO A 490 -34.57 7.99 -12.09
N GLY A 491 -35.08 9.03 -11.43
CA GLY A 491 -35.65 10.20 -12.08
C GLY A 491 -34.65 11.32 -12.40
N GLU A 492 -33.37 11.17 -12.04
CA GLU A 492 -32.36 12.22 -12.18
C GLU A 492 -31.07 11.69 -12.85
N ALA A 493 -30.32 12.58 -13.49
CA ALA A 493 -29.01 12.21 -14.03
C ALA A 493 -28.05 11.87 -12.88
N PRO A 494 -27.21 10.83 -12.99
CA PRO A 494 -26.95 10.08 -14.22
C PRO A 494 -27.89 8.88 -14.45
N VAL A 495 -28.59 8.39 -13.41
CA VAL A 495 -29.31 7.11 -13.45
C VAL A 495 -30.47 7.12 -14.44
N ALA A 496 -31.16 8.25 -14.61
CA ALA A 496 -32.23 8.40 -15.60
C ALA A 496 -31.80 8.07 -17.04
N GLN A 497 -30.50 8.18 -17.35
CA GLN A 497 -29.95 7.89 -18.68
C GLN A 497 -29.43 6.46 -18.83
N VAL A 498 -29.29 5.71 -17.72
CA VAL A 498 -28.70 4.36 -17.72
C VAL A 498 -29.53 3.39 -18.56
N LEU A 499 -30.84 3.32 -18.32
CA LEU A 499 -31.72 2.41 -19.06
C LEU A 499 -31.83 2.77 -20.55
N PRO A 500 -32.10 4.03 -20.94
CA PRO A 500 -32.07 4.42 -22.35
C PRO A 500 -30.74 4.10 -23.05
N SER A 501 -29.61 4.40 -22.40
CA SER A 501 -28.27 4.14 -22.95
C SER A 501 -28.00 2.64 -23.10
N TRP A 502 -28.40 1.83 -22.12
CA TRP A 502 -28.27 0.37 -22.20
C TRP A 502 -29.16 -0.23 -23.29
N LEU A 503 -30.41 0.20 -23.42
CA LEU A 503 -31.31 -0.26 -24.47
C LEU A 503 -30.73 0.05 -25.85
N GLN A 504 -30.25 1.28 -26.05
CA GLN A 504 -29.62 1.69 -27.29
C GLN A 504 -28.35 0.87 -27.60
N ALA A 505 -27.48 0.66 -26.61
CA ALA A 505 -26.23 -0.07 -26.80
C ALA A 505 -26.45 -1.55 -27.14
N ASN A 506 -27.59 -2.12 -26.77
CA ASN A 506 -27.94 -3.53 -27.01
C ASN A 506 -28.99 -3.72 -28.12
N ASP A 507 -29.35 -2.67 -28.85
CA ASP A 507 -30.39 -2.69 -29.91
C ASP A 507 -31.75 -3.23 -29.40
N LEU A 508 -32.14 -2.81 -28.19
CA LEU A 508 -33.36 -3.23 -27.52
C LEU A 508 -34.49 -2.17 -27.60
N PRO A 509 -35.77 -2.55 -27.45
CA PRO A 509 -36.89 -1.63 -27.62
C PRO A 509 -36.88 -0.45 -26.63
N ALA A 510 -36.89 0.78 -27.16
CA ALA A 510 -36.91 2.01 -26.36
C ALA A 510 -38.18 2.17 -25.49
N GLU A 511 -39.31 1.56 -25.91
CA GLU A 511 -40.60 1.55 -25.19
C GLU A 511 -40.43 1.16 -23.71
N VAL A 512 -39.52 0.22 -23.41
CA VAL A 512 -39.29 -0.24 -22.02
C VAL A 512 -38.78 0.88 -21.13
N GLY A 513 -37.92 1.76 -21.67
CA GLY A 513 -37.43 2.95 -20.95
C GLY A 513 -38.55 3.95 -20.68
N GLU A 514 -39.43 4.15 -21.65
CA GLU A 514 -40.59 5.06 -21.54
C GLU A 514 -41.61 4.56 -20.51
N LEU A 515 -41.87 3.24 -20.48
CA LEU A 515 -42.74 2.60 -19.49
C LEU A 515 -42.18 2.76 -18.07
N PHE A 516 -40.87 2.57 -17.88
CA PHE A 516 -40.23 2.75 -16.57
C PHE A 516 -40.21 4.22 -16.11
N ALA A 517 -40.04 5.17 -17.05
CA ALA A 517 -40.17 6.59 -16.75
C ALA A 517 -41.60 6.92 -16.29
N LEU A 518 -42.61 6.44 -17.03
CA LEU A 518 -44.02 6.65 -16.69
C LEU A 518 -44.41 5.99 -15.35
N LEU A 519 -43.90 4.79 -15.07
CA LEU A 519 -44.06 4.11 -13.79
C LEU A 519 -43.54 4.99 -12.65
N ASN A 520 -42.31 5.49 -12.77
CA ASN A 520 -41.67 6.32 -11.75
C ASN A 520 -42.33 7.70 -11.58
N ASP A 521 -42.93 8.25 -12.64
CA ASP A 521 -43.73 9.49 -12.56
C ASP A 521 -45.01 9.30 -11.74
N ARG A 522 -45.58 8.09 -11.71
CA ARG A 522 -46.79 7.77 -10.92
C ARG A 522 -46.50 7.51 -9.44
N ILE A 523 -45.22 7.27 -9.08
CA ILE A 523 -44.78 7.02 -7.70
C ILE A 523 -44.45 8.36 -7.03
N GLU A 524 -45.25 8.72 -6.03
CA GLU A 524 -45.13 10.00 -5.31
C GLU A 524 -43.95 10.00 -4.32
N ASP A 525 -43.70 8.87 -3.65
CA ASP A 525 -42.56 8.72 -2.74
C ASP A 525 -41.26 8.60 -3.55
N ARG A 526 -40.44 9.65 -3.51
CA ARG A 526 -39.15 9.74 -4.23
C ARG A 526 -38.20 8.60 -3.85
N ASP A 527 -38.18 8.20 -2.57
CA ASP A 527 -37.29 7.14 -2.08
C ASP A 527 -37.78 5.73 -2.43
N PHE A 528 -39.04 5.60 -2.87
CA PHE A 528 -39.63 4.34 -3.31
C PHE A 528 -39.57 4.12 -4.84
N ARG A 529 -39.07 5.09 -5.60
CA ARG A 529 -38.96 4.95 -7.06
C ARG A 529 -38.12 3.73 -7.46
N ILE A 530 -38.49 3.09 -8.56
CA ILE A 530 -37.95 1.80 -8.96
C ILE A 530 -36.79 2.02 -9.93
N GLY A 531 -35.61 1.52 -9.57
CA GLY A 531 -34.42 1.63 -10.40
C GLY A 531 -34.44 0.74 -11.65
N PRO A 532 -33.58 1.01 -12.64
CA PRO A 532 -33.61 0.32 -13.93
C PRO A 532 -33.16 -1.15 -13.91
N SER A 533 -32.52 -1.63 -12.83
CA SER A 533 -31.92 -2.98 -12.82
C SER A 533 -32.91 -4.13 -13.05
N TYR A 534 -34.20 -3.94 -12.72
CA TYR A 534 -35.24 -4.96 -12.90
C TYR A 534 -35.42 -5.38 -14.36
N VAL A 535 -35.13 -4.49 -15.31
CA VAL A 535 -35.26 -4.75 -16.76
C VAL A 535 -33.92 -4.81 -17.49
N MET A 536 -32.80 -4.75 -16.76
CA MET A 536 -31.45 -4.86 -17.34
C MET A 536 -30.93 -6.30 -17.20
N ALA A 537 -31.66 -7.26 -17.75
CA ALA A 537 -31.29 -8.67 -17.70
C ALA A 537 -30.02 -8.96 -18.53
N ARG A 538 -29.16 -9.87 -18.05
CA ARG A 538 -27.88 -10.17 -18.72
C ARG A 538 -28.04 -10.86 -20.08
N ASP A 539 -29.14 -11.55 -20.28
CA ASP A 539 -29.50 -12.22 -21.55
C ASP A 539 -30.19 -11.27 -22.54
N GLY A 540 -30.54 -10.06 -22.10
CA GLY A 540 -31.21 -9.05 -22.92
C GLY A 540 -32.66 -9.41 -23.30
N ASP A 541 -33.28 -10.41 -22.66
CA ASP A 541 -34.66 -10.79 -22.97
C ASP A 541 -35.65 -9.75 -22.43
N LEU A 542 -36.25 -9.00 -23.35
CA LEU A 542 -37.35 -8.05 -23.10
C LEU A 542 -38.60 -8.41 -23.91
N SER A 543 -38.80 -9.71 -24.16
CA SER A 543 -40.03 -10.18 -24.81
C SER A 543 -41.27 -9.78 -24.00
N PRO A 544 -42.44 -9.64 -24.65
CA PRO A 544 -43.67 -9.28 -23.94
C PRO A 544 -44.01 -10.20 -22.77
N ALA A 545 -43.73 -11.51 -22.91
CA ALA A 545 -43.92 -12.48 -21.83
C ALA A 545 -42.97 -12.21 -20.65
N ARG A 546 -41.69 -11.90 -20.94
CA ARG A 546 -40.71 -11.60 -19.90
C ARG A 546 -41.02 -10.30 -19.15
N LEU A 547 -41.48 -9.27 -19.87
CA LEU A 547 -41.92 -8.02 -19.24
C LEU A 547 -43.14 -8.23 -18.33
N ASP A 548 -44.10 -9.07 -18.76
CA ASP A 548 -45.26 -9.43 -17.95
C ASP A 548 -44.86 -10.16 -16.66
N GLU A 549 -43.90 -11.08 -16.73
CA GLU A 549 -43.32 -11.75 -15.56
C GLU A 549 -42.65 -10.76 -14.60
N ILE A 550 -41.78 -9.88 -15.10
CA ILE A 550 -41.09 -8.87 -14.28
C ILE A 550 -42.12 -7.97 -13.58
N TRP A 551 -43.16 -7.53 -14.29
CA TRP A 551 -44.20 -6.70 -13.69
C TRP A 551 -44.97 -7.45 -12.61
N THR A 552 -45.41 -8.67 -12.91
CA THR A 552 -46.28 -9.47 -12.04
C THR A 552 -45.57 -9.94 -10.78
N PHE A 553 -44.30 -10.35 -10.88
CA PHE A 553 -43.60 -11.01 -9.78
C PHE A 553 -42.57 -10.12 -9.07
N GLU A 554 -42.15 -9.00 -9.66
CA GLU A 554 -41.12 -8.14 -9.07
C GLU A 554 -41.65 -6.72 -8.82
N VAL A 555 -42.19 -6.03 -9.82
CA VAL A 555 -42.61 -4.62 -9.72
C VAL A 555 -43.90 -4.44 -8.91
N LEU A 556 -44.97 -5.14 -9.28
CA LEU A 556 -46.29 -4.99 -8.62
C LEU A 556 -46.27 -5.42 -7.15
N PRO A 557 -45.60 -6.52 -6.74
CA PRO A 557 -45.51 -6.89 -5.33
C PRO A 557 -44.85 -5.82 -4.46
N LEU A 558 -43.78 -5.16 -4.94
CA LEU A 558 -43.14 -4.05 -4.22
C LEU A 558 -44.11 -2.89 -4.01
N LEU A 559 -44.85 -2.51 -5.05
CA LEU A 559 -45.84 -1.42 -4.96
C LEU A 559 -47.04 -1.79 -4.09
N ALA A 560 -47.43 -3.06 -4.05
CA ALA A 560 -48.46 -3.56 -3.15
C ALA A 560 -48.04 -3.49 -1.68
N GLU A 561 -46.77 -3.77 -1.38
CA GLU A 561 -46.22 -3.57 -0.04
C GLU A 561 -46.19 -2.08 0.34
N HIS A 562 -45.78 -1.21 -0.59
CA HIS A 562 -45.74 0.23 -0.36
C HIS A 562 -47.12 0.82 -0.03
N HIS A 563 -48.14 0.42 -0.78
CA HIS A 563 -49.52 0.90 -0.62
C HIS A 563 -50.36 0.04 0.34
N TYR A 564 -49.72 -0.79 1.17
CA TYR A 564 -50.43 -1.65 2.10
C TYR A 564 -51.26 -0.81 3.09
N GLY A 565 -52.58 -0.93 2.98
CA GLY A 565 -53.52 -0.19 3.82
C GLY A 565 -54.03 1.14 3.23
N ASP A 566 -53.51 1.58 2.09
CA ASP A 566 -53.89 2.86 1.44
C ASP A 566 -55.12 2.73 0.53
N GLY A 567 -55.59 1.51 0.26
CA GLY A 567 -56.76 1.25 -0.60
C GLY A 567 -56.53 1.50 -2.10
N VAL A 568 -55.28 1.71 -2.52
CA VAL A 568 -54.89 1.90 -3.93
C VAL A 568 -55.00 0.58 -4.68
N ASP A 569 -55.69 0.58 -5.83
CA ASP A 569 -55.63 -0.54 -6.78
C ASP A 569 -54.31 -0.47 -7.55
N VAL A 570 -53.34 -1.27 -7.10
CA VAL A 570 -51.97 -1.29 -7.61
C VAL A 570 -51.91 -1.74 -9.07
N ASN A 571 -52.73 -2.72 -9.47
CA ASN A 571 -52.71 -3.22 -10.84
C ASN A 571 -53.33 -2.19 -11.79
N ALA A 572 -54.47 -1.58 -11.41
CA ALA A 572 -55.08 -0.53 -12.22
C ALA A 572 -54.18 0.71 -12.36
N ARG A 573 -53.41 1.06 -11.31
CA ARG A 573 -52.55 2.26 -11.32
C ARG A 573 -51.18 2.02 -11.94
N TYR A 574 -50.57 0.84 -11.78
CA TYR A 574 -49.17 0.60 -12.16
C TYR A 574 -48.97 -0.59 -13.10
N GLY A 575 -50.02 -1.32 -13.44
CA GLY A 575 -49.97 -2.47 -14.34
C GLY A 575 -49.47 -2.11 -15.74
N LEU A 576 -48.82 -3.08 -16.39
CA LEU A 576 -48.18 -2.90 -17.70
C LEU A 576 -49.18 -2.45 -18.78
N GLU A 577 -50.39 -3.01 -18.81
CA GLU A 577 -51.46 -2.60 -19.72
C GLU A 577 -51.87 -1.14 -19.51
N ALA A 578 -52.00 -0.71 -18.25
CA ALA A 578 -52.41 0.66 -17.89
C ALA A 578 -51.31 1.70 -18.20
N LEU A 579 -50.04 1.29 -18.19
CA LEU A 579 -48.91 2.13 -18.59
C LEU A 579 -48.83 2.24 -20.12
N ARG A 580 -48.97 1.12 -20.86
CA ARG A 580 -49.00 1.13 -22.34
C ARG A 580 -50.14 1.97 -22.90
N ALA A 581 -51.36 1.82 -22.37
CA ALA A 581 -52.51 2.60 -22.82
C ALA A 581 -52.35 4.12 -22.59
N GLU A 582 -51.57 4.53 -21.58
CA GLU A 582 -51.22 5.94 -21.36
C GLU A 582 -50.12 6.40 -22.31
N LEU A 583 -49.11 5.57 -22.55
CA LEU A 583 -48.03 5.86 -23.49
C LEU A 583 -48.57 6.07 -24.92
N ASP A 584 -49.45 5.17 -25.38
CA ASP A 584 -50.14 5.29 -26.67
C ASP A 584 -50.94 6.60 -26.78
N ARG A 585 -51.56 7.05 -25.68
CA ARG A 585 -52.32 8.32 -25.64
C ARG A 585 -51.41 9.55 -25.71
N ARG A 586 -50.16 9.46 -25.20
CA ARG A 586 -49.18 10.55 -25.29
C ARG A 586 -48.52 10.63 -26.67
N SER A 587 -48.49 9.51 -27.40
CA SER A 587 -47.89 9.39 -28.73
C SER A 587 -48.86 9.66 -29.88
N ALA A 588 -50.18 9.60 -29.62
CA ALA A 588 -51.26 9.96 -30.55
C ALA A 588 -51.60 11.46 -30.47
#